data_AF-A0A4R9K7H9-F1
#
_entry.id   AF-A0A4R9K7H9-F1
#
_cell.length_a   1.000
_cell.length_b   1.000
_cell.length_c   1.000
_cell.angle_alpha   90.00
_cell.angle_beta   90.00
_cell.angle_gamma   90.00
#
_symmetry.space_group_name_H-M   'P 1'
#
loop_
_entity.id
_entity.type
_entity.pdbx_description
1 polymer ?
#
loop_
_entity_poly.entity_id
_entity_poly.type
_entity_poly.pdbx_seq_one_letter_code
_entity_poly.pdbx_strand_id
1 'polypeptide(L)'
;MQKYFLIIFLFALSMAVTNCASSTVGVAASNKPILNTTYETIKSVDKLFTWYSVDLILISVSTETPPTEKIYDVMMEGETADAIINIRYYNEKSVFGPIIRHHFGIRGDLIRYTSTTNTIPTGKGRK
;
A
#
# COMPACT_ATOMS: atom_id res chain seq x y z
N MET A 1 33.37 27.51 26.19
CA MET A 1 32.11 26.71 26.22
C MET A 1 31.12 27.12 25.13
N GLN A 2 30.83 28.41 24.92
CA GLN A 2 29.85 28.90 23.94
C GLN A 2 30.06 28.41 22.49
N LYS A 3 31.33 28.31 22.03
CA LYS A 3 31.67 27.82 20.67
C LYS A 3 31.35 26.33 20.47
N TYR A 4 31.55 25.50 21.50
CA TYR A 4 31.24 24.05 21.43
C TYR A 4 29.73 23.81 21.42
N PHE A 5 28.97 24.60 22.20
CA PHE A 5 27.52 24.53 22.18
C PHE A 5 26.94 24.91 20.82
N LEU A 6 27.50 25.95 20.18
CA LEU A 6 27.09 26.36 18.83
C LEU A 6 27.39 25.27 17.79
N ILE A 7 28.54 24.59 17.89
CA ILE A 7 28.89 23.47 17.00
C ILE A 7 27.96 22.27 17.19
N ILE A 8 27.66 21.90 18.44
CA ILE A 8 26.73 20.80 18.77
C ILE A 8 25.32 21.14 18.26
N PHE A 9 24.89 22.38 18.42
CA PHE A 9 23.60 22.86 17.92
C PHE A 9 23.53 22.84 16.39
N LEU A 10 24.58 23.30 15.71
CA LEU A 10 24.64 23.27 14.24
C LEU A 10 24.63 21.83 13.70
N PHE A 11 25.28 20.90 14.42
CA PHE A 11 25.29 19.48 14.07
C PHE A 11 23.93 18.81 14.30
N ALA A 12 23.25 19.10 15.42
CA ALA A 12 21.90 18.63 15.65
C ALA A 12 20.91 19.21 14.62
N LEU A 13 21.08 20.49 14.26
CA LEU A 13 20.28 21.15 13.23
C LEU A 13 20.54 20.57 11.85
N SER A 14 21.79 20.23 11.49
CA SER A 14 22.09 19.61 10.20
C SER A 14 21.45 18.22 10.07
N MET A 15 21.45 17.41 11.13
CA MET A 15 20.73 16.12 11.16
C MET A 15 19.21 16.29 11.04
N ALA A 16 18.64 17.38 11.56
CA ALA A 16 17.21 17.67 11.43
C ALA A 16 16.81 18.17 10.03
N VAL A 17 17.73 18.76 9.27
CA VAL A 17 17.46 19.30 7.93
C VAL A 17 17.76 18.29 6.81
N THR A 18 18.53 17.23 7.09
CA THR A 18 18.83 16.16 6.13
C THR A 18 17.87 14.97 6.19
N ASN A 19 16.70 15.10 6.83
CA ASN A 19 15.66 14.07 6.82
C ASN A 19 15.21 13.79 5.38
N CYS A 20 15.79 12.76 4.76
CA CYS A 20 15.37 12.27 3.46
C CYS A 20 14.02 11.57 3.62
N ALA A 21 12.98 12.23 3.12
CA ALA A 21 11.72 11.58 2.83
C ALA A 21 11.77 11.03 1.40
N SER A 22 11.49 9.75 1.23
CA SER A 22 11.29 9.15 -0.08
C SER A 22 9.87 8.64 -0.17
N SER A 23 9.17 8.93 -1.26
CA SER A 23 7.84 8.42 -1.51
C SER A 23 7.74 7.76 -2.87
N THR A 24 6.87 6.76 -2.98
CA THR A 24 6.55 6.08 -4.23
C THR A 24 5.05 5.90 -4.30
N VAL A 25 4.47 6.17 -5.45
CA VAL A 25 3.04 5.97 -5.71
C VAL A 25 2.87 4.94 -6.81
N GLY A 26 1.82 4.13 -6.72
CA GLY A 26 1.49 3.15 -7.73
C GLY A 26 -0.02 2.99 -7.87
N VAL A 27 -0.42 2.53 -9.04
CA VAL A 27 -1.80 2.21 -9.38
C VAL A 27 -1.84 0.80 -9.97
N ALA A 28 -2.81 0.01 -9.55
CA ALA A 28 -3.06 -1.33 -10.08
C ALA A 28 -4.54 -1.47 -10.43
N ALA A 29 -4.82 -2.13 -11.55
CA ALA A 29 -6.18 -2.23 -12.06
C ALA A 29 -7.06 -3.11 -11.17
N SER A 30 -6.56 -4.27 -10.74
CA SER A 30 -7.28 -5.25 -9.93
C SER A 30 -6.32 -6.23 -9.25
N ASN A 31 -6.74 -6.80 -8.12
CA ASN A 31 -6.03 -7.91 -7.48
C ASN A 31 -6.28 -9.27 -8.15
N LYS A 32 -7.36 -9.39 -8.92
CA LYS A 32 -7.75 -10.62 -9.66
C LYS A 32 -8.06 -10.29 -11.13
N PRO A 33 -7.85 -11.23 -12.06
CA PRO A 33 -8.24 -11.02 -13.46
C PRO A 33 -9.76 -10.87 -13.57
N ILE A 34 -10.21 -9.72 -14.05
CA ILE A 34 -11.62 -9.46 -14.34
C ILE A 34 -11.85 -9.80 -15.80
N LEU A 35 -12.38 -10.99 -16.05
CA LEU A 35 -12.95 -11.34 -17.34
C LEU A 35 -14.26 -10.58 -17.51
N ASN A 36 -14.70 -10.36 -18.75
CA ASN A 36 -15.81 -9.49 -19.21
C ASN A 36 -17.17 -9.75 -18.49
N THR A 37 -17.21 -9.49 -17.19
CA THR A 37 -18.25 -9.87 -16.24
C THR A 37 -18.74 -8.59 -15.60
N THR A 38 -20.05 -8.44 -15.52
CA THR A 38 -20.69 -7.34 -14.79
C THR A 38 -20.39 -7.46 -13.31
N TYR A 39 -20.04 -6.34 -12.67
CA TYR A 39 -19.79 -6.27 -11.24
C TYR A 39 -20.44 -5.03 -10.64
N GLU A 40 -20.71 -5.10 -9.35
CA GLU A 40 -21.20 -3.98 -8.55
C GLU A 40 -20.15 -3.58 -7.52
N THR A 41 -19.91 -2.27 -7.40
CA THR A 41 -19.05 -1.72 -6.36
C THR A 41 -19.80 -1.72 -5.04
N ILE A 42 -19.29 -2.48 -4.06
CA ILE A 42 -19.85 -2.51 -2.71
C ILE A 42 -19.44 -1.25 -1.96
N LYS A 43 -18.12 -0.97 -1.92
CA LYS A 43 -17.54 0.05 -1.04
C LYS A 43 -16.09 0.35 -1.40
N SER A 44 -15.67 1.59 -1.21
CA SER A 44 -14.25 1.98 -1.26
C SER A 44 -13.59 1.76 0.10
N VAL A 45 -12.45 1.08 0.13
CA VAL A 45 -11.66 0.81 1.34
C VAL A 45 -10.34 1.56 1.29
N ASP A 46 -9.90 2.04 2.44
CA ASP A 46 -8.63 2.74 2.64
C ASP A 46 -7.97 2.18 3.90
N LYS A 47 -6.70 1.77 3.79
CA LYS A 47 -5.91 1.20 4.87
C LYS A 47 -4.53 1.83 4.88
N LEU A 48 -4.05 2.14 6.09
CA LEU A 48 -2.72 2.65 6.34
C LEU A 48 -1.97 1.67 7.24
N PHE A 49 -0.81 1.24 6.78
CA PHE A 49 0.12 0.40 7.52
C PHE A 49 1.33 1.22 7.91
N THR A 50 1.83 1.04 9.13
CA THR A 50 3.00 1.77 9.63
C THR A 50 3.89 0.81 10.39
N TRP A 51 5.17 0.80 10.07
CA TRP A 51 6.18 0.02 10.79
C TRP A 51 7.49 0.79 10.88
N TYR A 52 8.37 0.34 11.76
CA TYR A 52 9.66 0.96 11.99
C TYR A 52 10.78 0.00 11.61
N SER A 53 11.90 0.56 11.20
CA SER A 53 13.14 -0.19 11.06
C SER A 53 14.30 0.63 11.58
N VAL A 54 15.29 -0.04 12.14
CA VAL A 54 16.55 0.56 12.54
C VAL A 54 17.59 0.23 11.47
N ASP A 55 18.26 1.24 10.96
CA ASP A 55 19.30 1.13 9.95
C ASP A 55 20.59 1.77 10.49
N LEU A 56 21.60 0.91 10.70
CA LEU A 56 22.93 1.25 11.17
C LEU A 56 23.96 1.05 10.05
N ILE A 57 23.71 1.62 8.86
CA ILE A 57 24.60 1.66 7.68
C ILE A 57 24.85 0.27 7.05
N LEU A 58 25.31 -0.70 7.83
CA LEU A 58 25.63 -2.07 7.43
C LEU A 58 24.59 -3.08 7.93
N ILE A 59 23.82 -2.74 8.96
CA ILE A 59 22.86 -3.64 9.59
C ILE A 59 21.51 -2.94 9.61
N SER A 60 20.51 -3.55 8.98
CA SER A 60 19.13 -3.10 9.05
C SER A 60 18.27 -4.17 9.70
N VAL A 61 17.44 -3.76 10.67
CA VAL A 61 16.49 -4.62 11.37
C VAL A 61 15.14 -3.92 11.38
N SER A 62 14.11 -4.57 10.83
CA SER A 62 12.73 -4.09 10.94
C SER A 62 12.06 -4.62 12.19
N THR A 63 11.24 -3.79 12.84
CA THR A 63 10.41 -4.23 13.97
C THR A 63 9.31 -5.19 13.50
N GLU A 64 8.85 -5.04 12.25
CA GLU A 64 7.82 -5.86 11.65
C GLU A 64 8.12 -6.14 10.17
N THR A 65 7.61 -7.26 9.66
CA THR A 65 7.68 -7.58 8.23
C THR A 65 6.76 -6.64 7.45
N PRO A 66 7.19 -6.12 6.29
CA PRO A 66 6.31 -5.30 5.45
C PRO A 66 5.07 -6.13 5.08
N PRO A 67 3.86 -5.55 5.18
CA PRO A 67 2.64 -6.29 4.93
C PRO A 67 2.51 -6.43 3.42
N THR A 68 3.09 -7.45 2.78
CA THR A 68 2.96 -7.66 1.32
C THR A 68 1.92 -8.73 1.00
N GLU A 69 1.89 -9.80 1.78
CA GLU A 69 1.05 -10.98 1.51
C GLU A 69 -0.39 -10.81 2.01
N LYS A 70 -0.58 -10.05 3.11
CA LYS A 70 -1.88 -9.94 3.81
C LYS A 70 -2.66 -8.67 3.47
N ILE A 71 -2.15 -7.83 2.56
CA ILE A 71 -2.75 -6.52 2.26
C ILE A 71 -4.20 -6.68 1.79
N TYR A 72 -4.40 -7.56 0.82
CA TYR A 72 -5.72 -7.77 0.22
C TYR A 72 -6.68 -8.45 1.19
N ASP A 73 -6.18 -9.39 2.00
CA ASP A 73 -6.98 -10.05 3.02
C ASP A 73 -7.51 -9.04 4.05
N VAL A 74 -6.66 -8.15 4.55
CA VAL A 74 -7.04 -7.07 5.50
C VAL A 74 -8.00 -6.05 4.86
N MET A 75 -7.90 -5.84 3.54
CA MET A 75 -8.84 -4.96 2.82
C MET A 75 -10.20 -5.61 2.57
N MET A 76 -10.26 -6.94 2.45
CA MET A 76 -11.50 -7.70 2.26
C MET A 76 -12.09 -8.21 3.57
N GLU A 77 -11.36 -8.07 4.69
CA GLU A 77 -11.77 -8.58 6.00
C GLU A 77 -13.14 -8.02 6.43
N GLY A 78 -14.09 -8.94 6.69
CA GLY A 78 -15.46 -8.61 7.09
C GLY A 78 -16.38 -8.19 5.95
N GLU A 79 -15.89 -8.11 4.72
CA GLU A 79 -16.68 -7.72 3.55
C GLU A 79 -16.84 -8.91 2.60
N THR A 80 -18.01 -9.01 1.99
CA THR A 80 -18.40 -10.15 1.14
C THR A 80 -18.08 -9.85 -0.33
N ALA A 81 -16.88 -9.31 -0.56
CA ALA A 81 -16.37 -8.86 -1.85
C ALA A 81 -15.58 -9.98 -2.56
N ASP A 82 -15.66 -10.02 -3.88
CA ASP A 82 -14.96 -11.03 -4.69
C ASP A 82 -13.57 -10.56 -5.14
N ALA A 83 -13.41 -9.25 -5.37
CA ALA A 83 -12.17 -8.63 -5.83
C ALA A 83 -12.08 -7.15 -5.40
N ILE A 84 -10.87 -6.60 -5.54
CA ILE A 84 -10.57 -5.16 -5.34
C ILE A 84 -10.10 -4.60 -6.68
N ILE A 85 -10.68 -3.49 -7.12
CA ILE A 85 -10.30 -2.75 -8.33
C ILE A 85 -9.82 -1.35 -8.01
N ASN A 86 -9.25 -0.68 -9.02
CA ASN A 86 -8.83 0.72 -8.92
C ASN A 86 -7.92 0.93 -7.69
N ILE A 87 -6.97 0.00 -7.53
CA ILE A 87 -6.06 -0.02 -6.40
C ILE A 87 -5.07 1.13 -6.57
N ARG A 88 -4.95 1.97 -5.56
CA ARG A 88 -4.00 3.08 -5.49
C ARG A 88 -3.24 2.93 -4.21
N TYR A 89 -1.92 2.91 -4.30
CA TYR A 89 -1.08 2.79 -3.11
C TYR A 89 0.02 3.83 -3.13
N TYR A 90 0.46 4.21 -1.94
CA TYR A 90 1.64 5.02 -1.73
C TYR A 90 2.48 4.42 -0.61
N ASN A 91 3.79 4.51 -0.77
CA ASN A 91 4.75 4.20 0.26
C ASN A 91 5.53 5.47 0.57
N GLU A 92 5.68 5.79 1.85
CA GLU A 92 6.48 6.90 2.36
C GLU A 92 7.48 6.37 3.39
N LYS A 93 8.74 6.73 3.19
CA LYS A 93 9.84 6.44 4.12
C LYS A 93 10.32 7.75 4.72
N SER A 94 10.22 7.87 6.04
CA SER A 94 10.79 8.98 6.82
C SER A 94 12.03 8.47 7.57
N VAL A 95 13.19 9.05 7.32
CA VAL A 95 14.46 8.67 7.96
C VAL A 95 14.81 9.69 9.05
N PHE A 96 14.95 9.23 10.29
CA PHE A 96 15.33 10.02 11.47
C PHE A 96 16.62 9.46 12.08
N GLY A 97 17.76 9.77 11.46
CA GLY A 97 19.04 9.16 11.83
C GLY A 97 19.00 7.63 11.63
N PRO A 98 19.26 6.81 12.66
CA PRO A 98 19.22 5.36 12.54
C PRO A 98 17.81 4.77 12.56
N ILE A 99 16.78 5.55 12.88
CA ILE A 99 15.39 5.07 12.94
C ILE A 99 14.69 5.49 11.65
N ILE A 100 14.02 4.54 11.02
CA ILE A 100 13.24 4.73 9.81
C ILE A 100 11.80 4.39 10.14
N ARG A 101 10.88 5.25 9.73
CA ARG A 101 9.45 5.01 9.76
C ARG A 101 8.97 4.77 8.33
N HIS A 102 8.25 3.68 8.12
CA HIS A 102 7.61 3.34 6.86
C HIS A 102 6.11 3.51 6.99
N HIS A 103 5.49 4.16 6.02
CA HIS A 103 4.05 4.31 5.87
C HIS A 103 3.64 3.74 4.53
N PHE A 104 2.72 2.77 4.53
CA PHE A 104 2.15 2.23 3.32
C PHE A 104 0.64 2.45 3.35
N GLY A 105 0.14 3.36 2.53
CA GLY A 105 -1.28 3.60 2.35
C GLY A 105 -1.78 2.91 1.09
N ILE A 106 -2.95 2.29 1.17
CA ILE A 106 -3.59 1.64 0.03
C ILE A 106 -5.09 1.85 0.06
N ARG A 107 -5.63 2.21 -1.11
CA ARG A 107 -7.04 2.44 -1.35
C ARG A 107 -7.49 1.61 -2.54
N GLY A 108 -8.72 1.11 -2.51
CA GLY A 108 -9.32 0.39 -3.63
C GLY A 108 -10.82 0.27 -3.47
N ASP A 109 -11.48 -0.14 -4.55
CA ASP A 109 -12.92 -0.34 -4.58
C ASP A 109 -13.22 -1.84 -4.52
N LEU A 110 -13.96 -2.26 -3.50
CA LEU A 110 -14.43 -3.63 -3.34
C LEU A 110 -15.58 -3.88 -4.31
N ILE A 111 -15.49 -4.95 -5.08
CA ILE A 111 -16.53 -5.35 -6.03
C ILE A 111 -17.05 -6.75 -5.73
N ARG A 112 -18.31 -6.96 -6.13
CA ARG A 112 -18.93 -8.29 -6.23
C ARG A 112 -19.32 -8.56 -7.67
N TYR A 113 -19.09 -9.77 -8.14
CA TYR A 113 -19.54 -10.15 -9.47
C TYR A 113 -21.05 -10.38 -9.46
N THR A 114 -21.75 -9.70 -10.36
CA THR A 114 -23.15 -9.98 -10.63
C THR A 114 -23.20 -11.24 -11.48
N SER A 115 -23.77 -12.33 -10.95
CA SER A 115 -23.89 -13.59 -11.67
C SER A 115 -24.85 -13.44 -12.85
N THR A 116 -24.35 -12.92 -13.99
CA THR A 116 -25.07 -13.06 -15.25
C THR A 116 -24.82 -14.48 -15.73
N THR A 117 -25.75 -15.38 -15.40
CA THR A 117 -25.85 -16.71 -16.02
C THR A 117 -25.83 -16.51 -17.54
N ASN A 118 -24.68 -16.74 -18.15
CA ASN A 118 -24.55 -16.74 -19.60
C ASN A 118 -25.31 -17.96 -20.13
N THR A 119 -26.59 -17.78 -20.46
CA THR A 119 -27.31 -18.69 -21.35
C THR A 119 -26.57 -18.64 -22.68
N ILE A 120 -25.72 -19.63 -22.93
CA ILE A 120 -25.08 -19.86 -24.22
C ILE A 120 -26.21 -20.00 -25.24
N PRO A 121 -26.35 -19.11 -26.25
CA PRO A 121 -27.27 -19.39 -27.33
C PRO A 121 -26.63 -20.53 -28.13
N THR A 122 -27.17 -21.74 -27.96
CA THR A 122 -26.87 -22.89 -28.82
C THR A 122 -27.10 -22.45 -30.26
N GLY A 123 -26.01 -22.23 -31.00
CA GLY A 123 -26.04 -21.95 -32.42
C GLY A 123 -26.72 -23.10 -33.14
N LYS A 124 -28.00 -22.92 -33.45
CA LYS A 124 -28.78 -23.83 -34.27
C LYS A 124 -28.24 -23.72 -35.69
N GLY A 125 -27.37 -24.67 -36.07
CA GLY A 125 -26.91 -24.85 -37.43
C GLY A 125 -28.11 -24.88 -38.38
N ARG A 126 -28.15 -23.90 -39.28
CA ARG A 126 -29.18 -23.79 -40.32
C ARG A 126 -28.74 -24.72 -41.46
N LYS A 127 -29.66 -25.59 -41.85
CA LYS A 127 -29.58 -26.54 -42.97
C LYS A 127 -29.17 -25.88 -44.28
#